data_AF-G2QG19-F1
#
_entry.id   AF-G2QG19-F1
#
_cell.length_a   1.000
_cell.length_b   1.000
_cell.length_c   1.000
_cell.angle_alpha   90.00
_cell.angle_beta   90.00
_cell.angle_gamma   90.00
#
_symmetry.space_group_name_H-M   'P 1'
#
loop_
_entity.id
_entity.type
_entity.pdbx_description
1 polymer ?
#
loop_
_entity_poly.entity_id
_entity_poly.type
_entity_poly.pdbx_seq_one_letter_code
_entity_poly.pdbx_strand_id
1 'polypeptide(L)'
;MVQNGGNFDLDTDMATDELENREKYSQKLVNEAYAKIKALEGAKVKRIKIELPGKYGGTKEDLVGFLTNLRSYFRLNDDKFLDEKAKVLYVATRLEGKALRWFELTWNDYLTKEDEDDRDAFM
;
A
#
# COMPACT_ATOMS: atom_id res chain seq x y z
N MET A 1 31.11 -58.33 -37.60
CA MET A 1 31.75 -57.48 -36.56
C MET A 1 31.91 -56.09 -37.11
N VAL A 2 31.78 -55.08 -36.24
CA VAL A 2 32.05 -53.64 -36.46
C VAL A 2 30.90 -52.89 -37.14
N GLN A 3 30.36 -51.77 -36.65
CA GLN A 3 30.36 -51.07 -35.36
C GLN A 3 29.12 -50.15 -35.42
N ASN A 4 28.17 -50.30 -34.49
CA ASN A 4 27.14 -49.29 -34.23
C ASN A 4 27.66 -48.41 -33.10
N GLY A 5 28.23 -47.26 -33.47
CA GLY A 5 28.79 -46.30 -32.52
C GLY A 5 28.80 -44.94 -33.17
N GLY A 6 27.61 -44.35 -33.33
CA GLY A 6 27.42 -43.10 -34.05
C GLY A 6 26.39 -42.24 -33.37
N ASN A 7 26.88 -41.42 -32.43
CA ASN A 7 26.41 -40.06 -32.20
C ASN A 7 24.98 -39.88 -31.64
N PHE A 8 24.80 -40.10 -30.33
CA PHE A 8 23.62 -39.61 -29.60
C PHE A 8 23.97 -38.69 -28.42
N ASP A 9 25.25 -38.59 -28.02
CA ASP A 9 25.62 -37.93 -26.77
C ASP A 9 25.81 -36.40 -26.89
N LEU A 10 26.05 -35.86 -28.09
CA LEU A 10 26.37 -34.42 -28.28
C LEU A 10 25.18 -33.46 -28.10
N ASP A 11 23.96 -33.89 -28.42
CA ASP A 11 22.78 -33.02 -28.33
C ASP A 11 22.26 -32.91 -26.89
N THR A 12 22.53 -33.92 -26.06
CA THR A 12 22.12 -33.97 -24.65
C THR A 12 22.96 -33.03 -23.79
N ASP A 13 24.29 -33.01 -24.00
CA ASP A 13 25.22 -32.20 -23.21
C ASP A 13 25.03 -30.68 -23.47
N MET A 14 24.74 -30.30 -24.71
CA MET A 14 24.49 -28.90 -25.09
C MET A 14 23.18 -28.37 -24.48
N ALA A 15 22.13 -29.22 -24.43
CA ALA A 15 20.86 -28.88 -23.80
C ALA A 15 20.99 -28.73 -22.27
N THR A 16 21.85 -29.52 -21.63
CA THR A 16 22.10 -29.39 -20.19
C THR A 16 22.86 -28.13 -19.82
N ASP A 17 23.85 -27.72 -20.63
CA ASP A 17 24.61 -26.47 -20.41
C ASP A 17 23.71 -25.22 -20.55
N GLU A 18 22.80 -25.24 -21.53
CA GLU A 18 21.82 -24.16 -21.71
C GLU A 18 20.83 -24.08 -20.53
N LEU A 19 20.37 -25.22 -20.03
CA LEU A 19 19.47 -25.28 -18.86
C LEU A 19 20.17 -24.75 -17.60
N GLU A 20 21.42 -25.16 -17.35
CA GLU A 20 22.19 -24.70 -16.20
C GLU A 20 22.47 -23.18 -16.27
N ASN A 21 22.75 -22.65 -17.47
CA ASN A 21 22.93 -21.21 -17.67
C ASN A 21 21.64 -20.43 -17.43
N ARG A 22 20.48 -20.97 -17.86
CA ARG A 22 19.17 -20.36 -17.59
C ARG A 22 18.82 -20.38 -16.12
N GLU A 23 19.14 -21.46 -15.41
CA GLU A 23 18.93 -21.57 -13.96
C GLU A 23 19.80 -20.58 -13.19
N LYS A 24 21.10 -20.49 -13.54
CA LYS A 24 22.01 -19.46 -12.98
C LYS A 24 21.49 -18.05 -13.21
N TYR A 25 21.00 -17.76 -14.43
CA TYR A 25 20.42 -16.46 -14.76
C TYR A 25 19.13 -16.18 -13.96
N SER A 26 18.24 -17.16 -13.84
CA SER A 26 17.03 -17.06 -13.03
C SER A 26 17.35 -16.79 -11.56
N GLN A 27 18.30 -17.54 -10.99
CA GLN A 27 18.72 -17.38 -9.60
C GLN A 27 19.35 -16.00 -9.36
N LYS A 28 20.12 -15.48 -10.32
CA LYS A 28 20.66 -14.12 -10.27
C LYS A 28 19.55 -13.08 -10.21
N LEU A 29 18.54 -13.17 -11.07
CA LEU A 29 17.40 -12.25 -11.07
C LEU A 29 16.62 -12.29 -9.75
N VAL A 30 16.40 -13.50 -9.20
CA VAL A 30 15.74 -13.69 -7.91
C VAL A 30 16.53 -13.01 -6.78
N ASN A 31 17.85 -13.23 -6.73
CA ASN A 31 18.71 -12.63 -5.71
C ASN A 31 18.73 -11.09 -5.81
N GLU A 32 18.76 -10.54 -7.02
CA GLU A 32 18.67 -9.09 -7.24
C GLU A 32 17.31 -8.52 -6.81
N ALA A 33 16.22 -9.25 -7.07
CA ALA A 33 14.89 -8.86 -6.61
C ALA A 33 14.80 -8.86 -5.08
N TYR A 34 15.29 -9.91 -4.42
CA TYR A 34 15.36 -9.98 -2.95
C TYR A 34 16.21 -8.85 -2.35
N ALA A 35 17.36 -8.53 -2.96
CA ALA A 35 18.19 -7.43 -2.52
C ALA A 35 17.47 -6.08 -2.63
N LYS A 36 16.73 -5.84 -3.72
CA LYS A 36 15.92 -4.63 -3.90
C LYS A 36 14.77 -4.56 -2.89
N ILE A 37 14.06 -5.66 -2.65
CA ILE A 37 12.97 -5.72 -1.65
C ILE A 37 13.53 -5.42 -0.26
N LYS A 38 14.63 -6.08 0.14
CA LYS A 38 15.28 -5.86 1.43
C LYS A 38 15.80 -4.44 1.57
N ALA A 39 16.32 -3.84 0.49
CA ALA A 39 16.73 -2.44 0.48
C ALA A 39 15.54 -1.49 0.61
N LEU A 40 14.41 -1.77 -0.03
CA LEU A 40 13.16 -1.00 0.12
C LEU A 40 12.58 -1.12 1.54
N GLU A 41 12.64 -2.32 2.14
CA GLU A 41 12.22 -2.56 3.53
C GLU A 41 13.14 -1.85 4.53
N GLY A 42 14.46 -1.92 4.33
CA GLY A 42 15.44 -1.20 5.14
C GLY A 42 15.40 0.32 4.92
N ALA A 43 15.02 0.74 3.72
CA ALA A 43 14.72 2.12 3.36
C ALA A 43 13.27 2.52 3.68
N LYS A 44 12.58 1.80 4.59
CA LYS A 44 11.52 2.43 5.41
C LYS A 44 12.17 3.60 6.11
N VAL A 45 12.13 4.74 5.41
CA VAL A 45 12.61 6.06 5.78
C VAL A 45 12.32 6.24 7.25
N LYS A 46 13.26 6.80 8.01
CA LYS A 46 12.99 7.32 9.36
C LYS A 46 11.84 8.31 9.26
N ARG A 47 10.60 7.80 9.31
CA ARG A 47 9.41 8.62 9.21
C ARG A 47 9.37 9.38 10.51
N ILE A 48 9.43 10.70 10.41
CA ILE A 48 9.24 11.57 11.55
C ILE A 48 7.92 11.14 12.20
N LYS A 49 7.97 10.80 13.49
CA LYS A 49 6.76 10.49 14.24
C LYS A 49 5.98 11.78 14.37
N ILE A 50 4.97 11.95 13.53
CA ILE A 50 4.14 13.15 13.53
C ILE A 50 3.06 12.97 14.59
N GLU A 51 2.92 13.98 15.44
CA GLU A 51 1.89 14.00 16.46
C GLU A 51 0.51 13.95 15.82
N LEU A 52 -0.41 13.28 16.50
CA LEU A 52 -1.79 13.20 16.05
C LEU A 52 -2.41 14.61 16.15
N PRO A 53 -3.15 15.07 15.13
CA PRO A 53 -3.91 16.30 15.22
C PRO A 53 -4.79 16.30 16.47
N GLY A 54 -4.83 17.44 17.16
CA GLY A 54 -5.69 17.65 18.32
C GLY A 54 -7.18 17.51 17.99
N LYS A 55 -8.00 17.48 19.05
CA LYS A 55 -9.46 17.48 18.89
C LYS A 55 -9.97 18.88 18.53
N TYR A 56 -11.11 18.96 17.85
CA TYR A 56 -11.75 20.22 17.45
C TYR A 56 -13.18 20.30 17.97
N GLY A 57 -13.43 21.30 18.81
CA GLY A 57 -14.72 21.51 19.48
C GLY A 57 -15.76 22.34 18.71
N GLY A 58 -15.35 23.06 17.65
CA GLY A 58 -16.27 23.87 16.83
C GLY A 58 -16.15 25.39 16.96
N THR A 59 -15.04 25.91 17.50
CA THR A 59 -14.72 27.34 17.63
C THR A 59 -14.12 27.89 16.34
N LYS A 60 -14.52 29.12 15.96
CA LYS A 60 -14.07 29.71 14.68
C LYS A 60 -12.58 30.02 14.70
N GLU A 61 -12.08 30.42 15.86
CA GLU A 61 -10.71 30.82 16.12
C GLU A 61 -9.74 29.65 15.90
N ASP A 62 -10.13 28.45 16.32
CA ASP A 62 -9.27 27.25 16.26
C ASP A 62 -9.37 26.50 14.91
N LEU A 63 -10.39 26.80 14.10
CA LEU A 63 -10.68 26.08 12.85
C LEU A 63 -9.51 26.12 11.87
N VAL A 64 -8.87 27.28 11.70
CA VAL A 64 -7.76 27.43 10.75
C VAL A 64 -6.55 26.60 11.17
N GLY A 65 -6.22 26.61 12.46
CA GLY A 65 -5.14 25.81 13.03
C GLY A 65 -5.42 24.32 12.89
N PHE A 66 -6.65 23.90 13.20
CA PHE A 66 -7.08 22.51 13.08
C PHE A 66 -6.95 21.99 11.63
N LEU A 67 -7.48 22.72 10.64
CA LEU A 67 -7.41 22.33 9.24
C LEU A 67 -5.97 22.31 8.69
N THR A 68 -5.14 23.26 9.13
CA THR A 68 -3.72 23.30 8.76
C THR A 68 -2.97 22.07 9.26
N ASN A 69 -3.19 21.69 10.52
CA ASN A 69 -2.59 20.50 11.12
C ASN A 69 -3.06 19.22 10.43
N LEU A 70 -4.35 19.09 10.11
CA LEU A 70 -4.88 17.96 9.35
C LEU A 70 -4.24 17.86 7.96
N ARG A 71 -4.13 18.97 7.22
CA ARG A 71 -3.53 18.99 5.88
C ARG A 71 -2.07 18.56 5.91
N SER A 72 -1.31 19.03 6.90
CA SER A 72 0.08 18.59 7.11
C SER A 72 0.15 17.10 7.47
N TYR A 73 -0.73 16.63 8.35
CA TYR A 73 -0.79 15.22 8.74
C TYR A 73 -1.05 14.30 7.54
N PHE A 74 -2.03 14.64 6.70
CA PHE A 74 -2.34 13.85 5.50
C PHE A 74 -1.23 13.85 4.47
N ARG A 75 -0.54 14.98 4.26
CA ARG A 75 0.60 15.03 3.33
C ARG A 75 1.77 14.15 3.76
N LEU A 76 1.97 13.99 5.06
CA LEU A 76 3.09 13.25 5.62
C LEU A 76 2.76 11.78 5.92
N ASN A 77 1.48 11.40 5.83
CA ASN A 77 0.98 10.05 6.05
C ASN A 77 0.07 9.63 4.88
N ASP A 78 0.40 10.06 3.67
CA ASP A 78 -0.41 9.82 2.46
C ASP A 78 -0.64 8.32 2.23
N ASP A 79 0.37 7.51 2.52
CA ASP A 79 0.35 6.06 2.44
C ASP A 79 -0.63 5.37 3.41
N LYS A 80 -1.16 6.09 4.41
CA LYS A 80 -2.14 5.56 5.38
C LYS A 80 -3.59 5.77 4.98
N PHE A 81 -3.86 6.56 3.94
CA PHE A 81 -5.21 6.91 3.53
C PHE A 81 -5.43 6.49 2.08
N LEU A 82 -6.26 5.47 1.89
CA LEU A 82 -6.54 4.89 0.57
C LEU A 82 -7.27 5.88 -0.35
N ASP A 83 -8.20 6.66 0.20
CA ASP A 83 -9.00 7.63 -0.53
C ASP A 83 -9.39 8.85 0.33
N GLU A 84 -10.10 9.79 -0.27
CA GLU A 84 -10.60 10.98 0.44
C GLU A 84 -11.66 10.62 1.50
N LYS A 85 -12.45 9.56 1.30
CA LYS A 85 -13.44 9.11 2.28
C LYS A 85 -12.76 8.71 3.59
N ALA A 86 -11.66 7.95 3.52
CA ALA A 86 -10.85 7.56 4.68
C ALA A 86 -10.30 8.78 5.44
N LYS A 87 -9.91 9.85 4.73
CA LYS A 87 -9.48 11.11 5.36
C LYS A 87 -10.63 11.77 6.09
N VAL A 88 -11.81 11.87 5.48
CA VAL A 88 -13.01 12.47 6.11
C VAL A 88 -13.41 11.70 7.37
N LEU A 89 -13.43 10.36 7.30
CA LEU A 89 -13.71 9.51 8.46
C LEU A 89 -12.68 9.72 9.57
N TYR A 90 -11.40 9.84 9.22
CA TYR A 90 -10.38 10.17 10.20
C TYR A 90 -10.60 11.54 10.84
N VAL A 91 -10.92 12.59 10.05
CA VAL A 91 -11.26 13.92 10.59
C VAL A 91 -12.43 13.82 11.56
N ALA A 92 -13.44 13.02 11.24
CA ALA A 92 -14.60 12.82 12.08
C ALA A 92 -14.20 12.32 13.48
N THR A 93 -13.26 11.38 13.57
CA THR A 93 -12.69 10.92 14.87
C THR A 93 -11.97 12.00 15.65
N ARG A 94 -11.64 13.15 15.04
CA ARG A 94 -11.00 14.32 15.68
C ARG A 94 -11.99 15.40 16.09
N LEU A 95 -13.27 15.28 15.74
CA LEU A 95 -14.30 16.21 16.19
C LEU A 95 -14.71 15.89 17.64
N GLU A 96 -15.10 16.92 18.37
CA GLU A 96 -15.72 16.81 19.69
C GLU A 96 -16.76 17.91 19.90
N GLY A 97 -17.51 17.84 21.00
CA GLY A 97 -18.41 18.91 21.42
C GLY A 97 -19.42 19.32 20.35
N LYS A 98 -19.43 20.62 19.99
CA LYS A 98 -20.38 21.18 19.03
C LYS A 98 -20.09 20.71 17.60
N ALA A 99 -18.82 20.57 17.24
CA ALA A 99 -18.43 20.11 15.91
C ALA A 99 -18.84 18.65 15.66
N LEU A 100 -18.64 17.77 16.65
CA LEU A 100 -19.05 16.38 16.53
C LEU A 100 -20.57 16.26 16.40
N ARG A 101 -21.34 16.92 17.28
CA ARG A 101 -22.81 16.92 17.20
C ARG A 101 -23.36 17.40 15.86
N TRP A 102 -22.67 18.37 15.22
CA TRP A 102 -23.04 18.83 13.89
C TRP A 102 -22.79 17.77 12.81
N PHE A 103 -21.70 16.99 12.93
CA PHE A 103 -21.32 15.98 11.94
C PHE A 103 -21.92 14.59 12.19
N GLU A 104 -22.39 14.30 13.41
CA GLU A 104 -22.93 13.01 13.84
C GLU A 104 -24.00 12.47 12.90
N LEU A 105 -24.90 13.33 12.41
CA LEU A 105 -25.95 12.91 11.47
C LEU A 105 -25.37 12.39 10.16
N THR A 106 -24.43 13.12 9.57
CA THR A 106 -23.73 12.71 8.34
C THR A 106 -22.90 11.46 8.57
N TRP A 107 -22.24 11.35 9.72
CA TRP A 107 -21.43 10.17 10.04
C TRP A 107 -22.31 8.93 10.22
N ASN A 108 -23.39 9.03 10.99
CA ASN A 108 -24.31 7.90 11.17
C ASN A 108 -24.93 7.48 9.84
N ASP A 109 -25.39 8.43 9.03
CA ASP A 109 -25.92 8.16 7.69
C ASP A 109 -24.92 7.38 6.82
N TYR A 110 -23.64 7.79 6.84
CA TYR A 110 -22.56 7.08 6.15
C TYR A 110 -22.37 5.64 6.67
N LEU A 111 -22.43 5.43 8.00
CA LEU A 111 -22.21 4.11 8.60
C LEU A 111 -23.40 3.16 8.44
N THR A 112 -24.61 3.70 8.24
CA THR A 112 -25.85 2.92 8.14
C THR A 112 -26.26 2.60 6.70
N LYS A 113 -25.70 3.31 5.73
CA LYS A 113 -25.87 2.95 4.32
C LYS A 113 -25.05 1.69 4.06
N GLU A 114 -25.74 0.56 3.92
CA GLU A 114 -25.16 -0.61 3.26
C GLU A 114 -24.58 -0.16 1.92
N ASP A 115 -23.41 -0.67 1.55
CA ASP A 115 -22.75 -0.40 0.27
C ASP A 115 -23.67 -0.84 -0.89
N GLU A 116 -24.64 0.00 -1.25
CA GLU A 116 -25.54 -0.22 -2.39
C GLU A 116 -24.75 -0.20 -3.70
N ASP A 117 -23.57 0.43 -3.73
CA ASP A 117 -22.66 0.46 -4.88
C ASP A 117 -22.04 -0.90 -5.20
N ASP A 118 -21.99 -1.86 -4.26
CA ASP A 118 -21.41 -3.19 -4.50
C ASP A 118 -22.44 -4.23 -4.99
N ARG A 119 -23.74 -3.92 -4.95
CA ARG A 119 -24.81 -4.84 -5.41
C ARG A 119 -25.03 -4.80 -6.93
N ASP A 120 -24.59 -3.74 -7.60
CA ASP A 120 -24.79 -3.56 -9.05
C ASP A 120 -23.59 -3.99 -9.90
N ALA A 121 -22.48 -4.45 -9.29
CA ALA A 121 -21.32 -4.97 -10.00
C ALA A 121 -21.43 -6.47 -10.39
N PHE A 122 -22.52 -7.14 -10.00
CA PHE A 122 -22.75 -8.58 -10.24
C PHE A 122 -24.14 -8.93 -10.81
N MET A 123 -24.87 -7.97 -11.39
CA MET A 123 -26.04 -8.22 -12.24
C MET A 123 -25.73 -7.94 -13.71
#